data_AF-A0A2T6CW21-F1
#
_entry.id   AF-A0A2T6CW21-F1
#
_cell.length_a   1.000
_cell.length_b   1.000
_cell.length_c   1.000
_cell.angle_alpha   90.00
_cell.angle_beta   90.00
_cell.angle_gamma   90.00
#
_symmetry.space_group_name_H-M   'P 1'
#
loop_
_entity.id
_entity.type
_entity.pdbx_description
1 polymer ?
#
loop_
_entity_poly.entity_id
_entity_poly.type
_entity_poly.pdbx_seq_one_letter_code
_entity_poly.pdbx_strand_id
1 'polypeptide(L)'
;MTNLQFVQKQHRELFQAFCQDAYVADRRGFTTKLNQLLATLSVAAGETHQPEDYLWCRGALEQWRTARPALGEVVDIALPPPPTFASESESGYADLDLDERVRRRADELGRERIKRWHDSRSASELAAIYLRHVGGEEAHRRQDEDWARAETRLAWDVIHREIDLVHDLRADSYWRIEGKDGRMWLSRVVELGAYLIWEGKGRGWGTEQAVSDYQAAEGVLWRLINDHSHKAARLSFEPVSAYLHERYIDPATGKIRADGPMADWIQVKTERLMAKRHYTDRDIAAQKVIQCVEGFYEHIAPAVLGGSEASAIKVQEALGLRFGFEENREVTNCFEFAVAVYFLNGPTV
;
A
#
# COMPACT_ATOMS: atom_id res chain seq x y z
N MET A 1 -32.38 -11.08 32.88
CA MET A 1 -32.16 -11.42 31.46
C MET A 1 -32.41 -10.18 30.62
N THR A 2 -31.33 -9.51 30.24
CA THR A 2 -31.37 -8.37 29.34
C THR A 2 -31.74 -8.82 27.92
N ASN A 3 -32.78 -8.24 27.31
CA ASN A 3 -33.17 -8.61 25.94
C ASN A 3 -32.19 -8.00 24.93
N LEU A 4 -31.25 -8.81 24.43
CA LEU A 4 -30.20 -8.35 23.52
C LEU A 4 -30.75 -7.71 22.23
N GLN A 5 -31.86 -8.21 21.68
CA GLN A 5 -32.48 -7.62 20.49
C GLN A 5 -32.95 -6.18 20.74
N PHE A 6 -33.43 -5.90 21.96
CA PHE A 6 -33.79 -4.55 22.36
C PHE A 6 -32.56 -3.64 22.47
N VAL A 7 -31.46 -4.13 23.06
CA VAL A 7 -30.18 -3.39 23.15
C VAL A 7 -29.60 -3.10 21.76
N GLN A 8 -29.66 -4.09 20.86
CA GLN A 8 -29.26 -3.95 19.45
C GLN A 8 -30.05 -2.87 18.72
N LYS A 9 -31.37 -2.84 18.92
CA LYS A 9 -32.24 -1.81 18.36
C LYS A 9 -31.90 -0.42 18.91
N GLN A 10 -31.77 -0.28 20.23
CA GLN A 10 -31.42 0.99 20.86
C GLN A 10 -30.06 1.52 20.40
N HIS A 11 -29.05 0.64 20.33
CA HIS A 11 -27.73 1.00 19.80
C HIS A 11 -27.84 1.54 18.38
N ARG A 12 -28.56 0.86 17.49
CA ARG A 12 -28.74 1.28 16.09
C ARG A 12 -29.40 2.66 16.00
N GLU A 13 -30.49 2.87 16.73
CA GLU A 13 -31.25 4.13 16.72
C GLU A 13 -30.41 5.30 17.25
N LEU A 14 -29.74 5.12 18.38
CA LEU A 14 -28.88 6.15 18.97
C LEU A 14 -27.66 6.46 18.09
N PHE A 15 -27.02 5.44 17.52
CA PHE A 15 -25.84 5.63 16.70
C PHE A 15 -26.20 6.29 15.35
N GLN A 16 -27.36 5.95 14.77
CA GLN A 16 -27.88 6.65 13.59
C GLN A 16 -28.18 8.12 13.88
N ALA A 17 -28.82 8.42 15.01
CA ALA A 17 -29.07 9.81 15.44
C ALA A 17 -27.77 10.59 15.67
N PHE A 18 -26.73 9.93 16.19
CA PHE A 18 -25.38 10.49 16.32
C PHE A 18 -24.79 10.84 14.95
N CYS A 19 -24.78 9.90 14.00
CA CYS A 19 -24.23 10.11 12.66
C CYS A 19 -24.96 11.19 11.84
N GLN A 20 -26.20 11.53 12.20
CA GLN A 20 -27.02 12.54 11.53
C GLN A 20 -26.96 13.91 12.23
N ASP A 21 -26.11 14.09 13.24
CA ASP A 21 -26.03 15.29 14.08
C ASP A 21 -27.35 15.67 14.79
N ALA A 22 -28.33 14.75 14.82
CA ALA A 22 -29.64 14.99 15.43
C ALA A 22 -29.55 15.18 16.95
N TYR A 23 -28.44 14.75 17.57
CA TYR A 23 -28.15 14.95 18.99
C TYR A 23 -27.90 16.42 19.36
N VAL A 24 -27.59 17.30 18.40
CA VAL A 24 -27.33 18.73 18.66
C VAL A 24 -28.59 19.43 19.18
N ALA A 25 -29.77 19.00 18.73
CA ALA A 25 -31.06 19.57 19.14
C ALA A 25 -31.45 19.23 20.60
N ASP A 26 -31.01 18.07 21.12
CA ASP A 26 -31.25 17.63 22.49
C ASP A 26 -30.03 16.87 23.05
N ARG A 27 -28.94 17.61 23.28
CA ARG A 27 -27.67 17.03 23.72
C ARG A 27 -27.80 16.34 25.09
N ARG A 28 -28.59 16.91 26.01
CA ARG A 28 -28.74 16.39 27.38
C ARG A 28 -29.57 15.09 27.40
N GLY A 29 -30.67 15.05 26.65
CA GLY A 29 -31.48 13.84 26.51
C GLY A 29 -30.71 12.73 25.77
N PHE A 30 -29.94 13.10 24.75
CA PHE A 30 -29.06 12.17 24.04
C PHE A 30 -28.00 11.55 24.96
N THR A 31 -27.22 12.34 25.68
CA THR A 31 -26.19 11.83 26.62
C THR A 31 -26.80 10.91 27.67
N THR A 32 -28.01 11.22 28.16
CA THR A 32 -28.70 10.38 29.15
C THR A 32 -29.05 9.01 28.57
N LYS A 33 -29.64 8.98 27.37
CA LYS A 33 -29.97 7.73 26.65
C LYS A 33 -28.71 6.94 26.30
N LEU A 34 -27.63 7.61 25.90
CA LEU A 34 -26.34 6.97 25.63
C LEU A 34 -25.77 6.31 26.89
N ASN A 35 -25.73 7.01 28.03
CA ASN A 35 -25.23 6.44 29.27
C ASN A 35 -26.07 5.24 29.73
N GLN A 36 -27.40 5.29 29.55
CA GLN A 36 -28.28 4.15 29.80
C GLN A 36 -27.97 2.97 28.88
N LEU A 37 -27.75 3.22 27.59
CA LEU A 37 -27.37 2.18 26.64
C LEU A 37 -26.02 1.55 27.01
N LEU A 38 -25.01 2.36 27.36
CA LEU A 38 -23.68 1.88 27.74
C LEU A 38 -23.74 0.99 28.99
N ALA A 39 -24.48 1.43 30.02
CA ALA A 39 -24.71 0.59 31.20
C ALA A 39 -25.40 -0.73 30.84
N THR A 40 -26.40 -0.68 29.96
CA THR A 40 -27.14 -1.87 29.49
C THR A 40 -26.25 -2.81 28.68
N LEU A 41 -25.37 -2.28 27.81
CA LEU A 41 -24.41 -3.05 27.03
C LEU A 41 -23.39 -3.75 27.92
N SER A 42 -22.87 -3.07 28.95
CA SER A 42 -21.94 -3.68 29.91
C SER A 42 -22.59 -4.81 30.70
N VAL A 43 -23.85 -4.65 31.12
CA VAL A 43 -24.61 -5.74 31.77
C VAL A 43 -24.86 -6.90 30.80
N ALA A 44 -25.33 -6.61 29.58
CA ALA A 44 -25.59 -7.65 28.57
C ALA A 44 -24.33 -8.44 28.19
N ALA A 45 -23.17 -7.79 28.15
CA ALA A 45 -21.89 -8.44 27.91
C ALA A 45 -21.46 -9.38 29.06
N GLY A 46 -21.82 -9.06 30.30
CA GLY A 46 -21.53 -9.92 31.46
C GLY A 46 -22.53 -11.07 31.65
N GLU A 47 -23.77 -10.90 31.16
CA GLU A 47 -24.85 -11.90 31.29
C GLU A 47 -24.95 -12.88 30.11
N THR A 48 -24.26 -12.62 28.99
CA THR A 48 -24.37 -13.48 27.81
C THR A 48 -23.57 -14.77 27.94
N HIS A 49 -24.16 -15.86 27.49
CA HIS A 49 -23.55 -17.19 27.44
C HIS A 49 -23.09 -17.59 26.04
N GLN A 50 -23.38 -16.77 25.03
CA GLN A 50 -22.99 -16.99 23.65
C GLN A 50 -21.82 -16.05 23.29
N PRO A 51 -20.70 -16.57 22.74
CA PRO A 51 -19.55 -15.76 22.33
C PRO A 51 -19.91 -14.65 21.34
N GLU A 52 -20.82 -14.92 20.40
CA GLU A 52 -21.25 -13.98 19.37
C GLU A 52 -21.92 -12.74 19.96
N ASP A 53 -22.76 -12.94 20.97
CA ASP A 53 -23.49 -11.89 21.66
C ASP A 53 -22.53 -11.03 22.50
N TYR A 54 -21.53 -11.65 23.14
CA TYR A 54 -20.47 -10.92 23.85
C TYR A 54 -19.67 -10.05 22.90
N LEU A 55 -19.23 -10.61 21.75
CA LEU A 55 -18.47 -9.87 20.74
C LEU A 55 -19.28 -8.73 20.15
N TRP A 56 -20.58 -8.93 19.95
CA TRP A 56 -21.45 -7.86 19.51
C TRP A 56 -21.52 -6.71 20.54
N CYS A 57 -21.76 -7.02 21.82
CA CYS A 57 -21.81 -6.01 22.89
C CYS A 57 -20.49 -5.25 23.03
N ARG A 58 -19.36 -5.96 23.01
CA ARG A 58 -18.03 -5.35 23.08
C ARG A 58 -17.76 -4.44 21.88
N GLY A 59 -18.07 -4.89 20.67
CA GLY A 59 -17.93 -4.08 19.47
C GLY A 59 -18.80 -2.80 19.50
N ALA A 60 -20.00 -2.88 20.07
CA ALA A 60 -20.86 -1.72 20.27
C ALA A 60 -20.28 -0.73 21.30
N LEU A 61 -19.67 -1.22 22.39
CA LEU A 61 -18.97 -0.37 23.38
C LEU A 61 -17.74 0.31 22.77
N GLU A 62 -16.94 -0.40 21.97
CA GLU A 62 -15.77 0.15 21.28
C GLU A 62 -16.17 1.24 20.27
N GLN A 63 -17.24 1.04 19.50
CA GLN A 63 -17.78 2.06 18.59
C GLN A 63 -18.13 3.36 19.33
N TRP A 64 -18.79 3.26 20.49
CA TRP A 64 -19.08 4.44 21.29
C TRP A 64 -17.84 5.05 21.93
N ARG A 65 -16.84 4.25 22.31
CA ARG A 65 -15.55 4.75 22.82
C ARG A 65 -14.85 5.62 21.78
N THR A 66 -14.90 5.25 20.51
CA THR A 66 -14.36 6.03 19.40
C THR A 66 -15.21 7.27 19.08
N ALA A 67 -16.54 7.17 19.19
CA ALA A 67 -17.46 8.27 18.86
C ALA A 67 -17.55 9.36 19.95
N ARG A 68 -17.36 9.00 21.23
CA ARG A 68 -17.60 9.89 22.38
C ARG A 68 -16.75 11.17 22.41
N PRO A 69 -15.48 11.20 21.96
CA PRO A 69 -14.71 12.44 21.87
C PRO A 69 -15.40 13.54 21.03
N ALA A 70 -16.14 13.16 19.98
CA ALA A 70 -16.91 14.11 19.18
C ALA A 70 -18.07 14.76 19.97
N LEU A 71 -18.52 14.12 21.05
CA LEU A 71 -19.52 14.67 21.98
C LEU A 71 -18.89 15.58 23.04
N GLY A 72 -17.57 15.81 23.03
CA GLY A 72 -16.87 16.65 24.00
C GLY A 72 -16.77 16.06 25.41
N GLU A 73 -16.99 14.75 25.56
CA GLU A 73 -16.90 14.04 26.84
C GLU A 73 -15.70 13.08 26.84
N VAL A 74 -14.82 13.22 27.83
CA VAL A 74 -13.72 12.28 28.09
C VAL A 74 -14.15 11.37 29.25
N VAL A 75 -14.92 10.34 28.93
CA VAL A 75 -15.26 9.29 29.91
C VAL A 75 -14.77 7.97 29.34
N ASP A 76 -13.95 7.28 30.11
CA ASP A 76 -13.39 6.00 29.71
C ASP A 76 -14.49 4.93 29.78
N ILE A 77 -14.82 4.34 28.63
CA ILE A 77 -15.77 3.23 28.57
C ILE A 77 -14.98 1.96 28.89
N ALA A 78 -15.18 1.45 30.11
CA ALA A 78 -14.60 0.18 30.53
C ALA A 78 -15.17 -0.96 29.68
N LEU A 79 -14.29 -1.73 29.04
CA LEU A 79 -14.68 -2.93 28.33
C LEU A 79 -14.83 -4.08 29.33
N PRO A 80 -15.98 -4.76 29.37
CA PRO A 80 -16.19 -5.88 30.28
C PRO A 80 -15.22 -7.02 29.94
N PRO A 81 -14.70 -7.76 30.94
CA PRO A 81 -13.92 -8.96 30.68
C PRO A 81 -14.79 -10.05 30.03
N PRO A 82 -14.19 -10.97 29.25
CA PRO A 82 -14.94 -12.05 28.65
C PRO A 82 -15.58 -12.95 29.73
N PRO A 83 -16.86 -13.31 29.59
CA PRO A 83 -17.48 -14.27 30.50
C PRO A 83 -16.83 -15.65 30.32
N THR A 84 -16.81 -16.45 31.38
CA THR A 84 -16.36 -17.83 31.32
C THR A 84 -17.38 -18.63 30.50
N PHE A 85 -17.09 -18.85 29.23
CA PHE A 85 -17.89 -19.76 28.40
C PHE A 85 -17.65 -21.17 28.91
N ALA A 86 -18.71 -21.95 29.10
CA ALA A 86 -18.57 -23.36 29.46
C ALA A 86 -17.81 -24.07 28.33
N SER A 87 -16.54 -24.39 28.55
CA SER A 87 -15.76 -25.15 27.59
C SER A 87 -16.25 -26.60 27.66
N GLU A 88 -17.00 -27.03 26.64
CA GLU A 88 -17.11 -28.45 26.34
C GLU A 88 -15.78 -28.90 25.75
N SER A 89 -14.77 -29.09 26.59
CA SER A 89 -13.68 -30.08 26.49
C SER A 89 -12.40 -29.61 27.18
N GLU A 90 -11.92 -30.45 28.08
CA GLU A 90 -10.58 -30.42 28.65
C GLU A 90 -9.53 -30.58 27.54
N SER A 91 -8.90 -29.47 27.16
CA SER A 91 -7.67 -29.47 26.37
C SER A 91 -6.91 -28.21 26.78
N GLY A 92 -5.83 -28.38 27.54
CA GLY A 92 -4.98 -27.30 28.08
C GLY A 92 -4.26 -26.42 27.03
N TYR A 93 -4.68 -26.48 25.77
CA TYR A 93 -4.25 -25.64 24.65
C TYR A 93 -5.37 -24.72 24.11
N ALA A 94 -6.58 -24.78 24.66
CA ALA A 94 -7.76 -24.13 24.08
C ALA A 94 -7.89 -22.62 24.33
N ASP A 95 -7.39 -22.08 25.46
CA ASP A 95 -7.64 -20.67 25.81
C ASP A 95 -6.83 -19.68 24.96
N LEU A 96 -5.57 -20.00 24.63
CA LEU A 96 -4.78 -19.18 23.69
C LEU A 96 -5.31 -19.30 22.25
N ASP A 97 -5.84 -20.46 21.87
CA ASP A 97 -6.48 -20.69 20.56
C ASP A 97 -7.81 -19.93 20.43
N LEU A 98 -8.62 -19.90 21.50
CA LEU A 98 -9.89 -19.18 21.50
C LEU A 98 -9.68 -17.67 21.41
N ASP A 99 -8.79 -17.09 22.21
CA ASP A 99 -8.50 -15.65 22.16
C ASP A 99 -7.96 -15.21 20.78
N GLU A 100 -7.12 -16.04 20.16
CA GLU A 100 -6.59 -15.75 18.83
C GLU A 100 -7.64 -15.91 17.74
N ARG A 101 -8.48 -16.95 17.81
CA ARG A 101 -9.62 -17.14 16.90
C ARG A 101 -10.65 -16.02 17.05
N VAL A 102 -10.90 -15.58 18.27
CA VAL A 102 -11.79 -14.46 18.57
C VAL A 102 -11.25 -13.16 17.99
N ARG A 103 -9.96 -12.84 18.19
CA ARG A 103 -9.34 -11.66 17.54
C ARG A 103 -9.42 -11.75 16.02
N ARG A 104 -9.03 -12.89 15.44
CA ARG A 104 -9.06 -13.10 13.98
C ARG A 104 -10.47 -12.90 13.42
N ARG A 105 -11.49 -13.44 14.11
CA ARG A 105 -12.88 -13.28 13.72
C ARG A 105 -13.39 -11.86 13.90
N ALA A 106 -12.97 -11.17 14.96
CA ALA A 106 -13.27 -9.76 15.17
C ALA A 106 -12.67 -8.88 14.06
N ASP A 107 -11.41 -9.13 13.67
CA ASP A 107 -10.72 -8.43 12.59
C ASP A 107 -11.37 -8.69 11.22
N GLU A 108 -11.77 -9.94 10.95
CA GLU A 108 -12.57 -10.30 9.76
C GLU A 108 -13.90 -9.55 9.72
N LEU A 109 -14.68 -9.58 10.79
CA LEU A 109 -15.96 -8.88 10.88
C LEU A 109 -15.78 -7.36 10.78
N GLY A 110 -14.70 -6.82 11.35
CA GLY A 110 -14.32 -5.42 11.21
C GLY A 110 -14.07 -5.06 9.75
N ARG A 111 -13.25 -5.84 9.04
CA ARG A 111 -12.98 -5.67 7.60
C ARG A 111 -14.25 -5.78 6.76
N GLU A 112 -15.10 -6.77 7.03
CA GLU A 112 -16.38 -6.92 6.32
C GLU A 112 -17.33 -5.75 6.55
N ARG A 113 -17.38 -5.20 7.78
CA ARG A 113 -18.19 -4.02 8.09
C ARG A 113 -17.67 -2.78 7.40
N ILE A 114 -16.34 -2.56 7.40
CA ILE A 114 -15.71 -1.44 6.69
C ILE A 114 -16.00 -1.57 5.20
N LYS A 115 -15.79 -2.76 4.62
CA LYS A 115 -16.10 -3.04 3.21
C LYS A 115 -17.58 -2.76 2.89
N ARG A 116 -18.52 -3.31 3.66
CA ARG A 116 -19.96 -3.04 3.50
C ARG A 116 -20.31 -1.56 3.65
N TRP A 117 -19.67 -0.86 4.58
CA TRP A 117 -19.87 0.58 4.79
C TRP A 117 -19.37 1.40 3.60
N HIS A 118 -18.26 0.99 2.99
CA HIS A 118 -17.68 1.62 1.82
C HIS A 118 -18.49 1.30 0.55
N ASP A 119 -18.83 0.04 0.33
CA ASP A 119 -19.62 -0.46 -0.80
C ASP A 119 -21.06 0.10 -0.82
N SER A 120 -21.59 0.53 0.33
CA SER A 120 -22.93 1.13 0.45
C SER A 120 -22.97 2.63 0.18
N ARG A 121 -21.83 3.27 -0.14
CA ARG A 121 -21.75 4.71 -0.41
C ARG A 121 -21.18 4.97 -1.79
N SER A 122 -21.68 6.02 -2.42
CA SER A 122 -21.07 6.55 -3.63
C SER A 122 -19.70 7.18 -3.33
N ALA A 123 -18.82 7.22 -4.33
CA ALA A 123 -17.53 7.92 -4.21
C ALA A 123 -17.70 9.39 -3.79
N SER A 124 -18.78 10.04 -4.24
CA SER A 124 -19.13 11.42 -3.89
C SER A 124 -19.48 11.59 -2.41
N GLU A 125 -20.19 10.63 -1.81
CA GLU A 125 -20.53 10.66 -0.37
C GLU A 125 -19.31 10.42 0.51
N LEU A 126 -18.43 9.50 0.11
CA LEU A 126 -17.16 9.26 0.79
C LEU A 126 -16.26 10.50 0.76
N ALA A 127 -16.15 11.15 -0.41
CA ALA A 127 -15.43 12.41 -0.55
C ALA A 127 -16.03 13.53 0.32
N ALA A 128 -17.36 13.65 0.39
CA ALA A 128 -18.02 14.66 1.21
C ALA A 128 -17.81 14.44 2.73
N ILE A 129 -17.83 13.18 3.19
CA ILE A 129 -17.52 12.82 4.59
C ILE A 129 -16.07 13.19 4.91
N TYR A 130 -15.15 12.83 4.01
CA TYR A 130 -13.74 13.12 4.14
C TYR A 130 -13.46 14.62 4.24
N LEU A 131 -14.01 15.41 3.32
CA LEU A 131 -13.86 16.87 3.30
C LEU A 131 -14.52 17.59 4.51
N ARG A 132 -15.50 16.98 5.17
CA ARG A 132 -16.09 17.53 6.41
C ARG A 132 -15.17 17.41 7.63
N HIS A 133 -14.32 16.39 7.67
CA HIS A 133 -13.55 16.02 8.87
C HIS A 133 -12.07 16.41 8.77
N VAL A 134 -11.62 16.76 7.56
CA VAL A 134 -10.22 17.07 7.28
C VAL A 134 -10.18 18.46 6.67
N GLY A 135 -9.48 19.40 7.32
CA GLY A 135 -9.26 20.75 6.78
C GLY A 135 -8.63 20.68 5.39
N GLY A 136 -8.92 21.65 4.52
CA GLY A 136 -8.57 21.57 3.09
C GLY A 136 -7.12 21.21 2.80
N GLU A 137 -6.17 21.76 3.55
CA GLU A 137 -4.73 21.47 3.39
C GLU A 137 -4.36 20.03 3.80
N GLU A 138 -4.86 19.56 4.94
CA GLU A 138 -4.65 18.18 5.40
C GLU A 138 -5.34 17.18 4.47
N ALA A 139 -6.48 17.55 3.88
CA ALA A 139 -7.21 16.71 2.94
C ALA A 139 -6.40 16.51 1.66
N HIS A 140 -5.77 17.58 1.14
CA HIS A 140 -4.88 17.51 -0.02
C HIS A 140 -3.61 16.70 0.30
N ARG A 141 -2.97 16.93 1.44
CA ARG A 141 -1.76 16.18 1.84
C ARG A 141 -2.02 14.68 1.90
N ARG A 142 -3.11 14.28 2.56
CA ARG A 142 -3.51 12.87 2.65
C ARG A 142 -3.94 12.30 1.31
N GLN A 143 -4.62 13.07 0.47
CA GLN A 143 -4.94 12.67 -0.90
C GLN A 143 -3.66 12.36 -1.70
N ASP A 144 -2.64 13.21 -1.60
CA ASP A 144 -1.35 12.99 -2.26
C ASP A 144 -0.64 11.74 -1.71
N GLU A 145 -0.70 11.52 -0.39
CA GLU A 145 -0.16 10.30 0.24
C GLU A 145 -0.90 9.04 -0.19
N ASP A 146 -2.23 9.07 -0.24
CA ASP A 146 -3.06 7.94 -0.67
C ASP A 146 -2.81 7.62 -2.15
N TRP A 147 -2.68 8.63 -3.01
CA TRP A 147 -2.29 8.43 -4.40
C TRP A 147 -0.89 7.85 -4.54
N ALA A 148 0.09 8.34 -3.78
CA ALA A 148 1.44 7.77 -3.80
C ALA A 148 1.45 6.29 -3.35
N ARG A 149 0.63 5.92 -2.36
CA ARG A 149 0.46 4.50 -1.96
C ARG A 149 -0.20 3.67 -3.06
N ALA A 150 -1.24 4.19 -3.70
CA ALA A 150 -1.91 3.52 -4.81
C ALA A 150 -0.97 3.31 -6.01
N GLU A 151 -0.17 4.30 -6.37
CA GLU A 151 0.83 4.19 -7.43
C GLU A 151 1.95 3.21 -7.06
N THR A 152 2.37 3.17 -5.79
CA THR A 152 3.34 2.17 -5.31
C THR A 152 2.77 0.75 -5.43
N ARG A 153 1.48 0.58 -5.10
CA ARG A 153 0.81 -0.71 -5.25
C ARG A 153 0.66 -1.11 -6.73
N LEU A 154 0.26 -0.18 -7.60
CA LEU A 154 0.22 -0.43 -9.04
C LEU A 154 1.58 -0.85 -9.58
N ALA A 155 2.65 -0.16 -9.19
CA ALA A 155 4.02 -0.52 -9.60
C ALA A 155 4.41 -1.92 -9.10
N TRP A 156 4.04 -2.28 -7.86
CA TRP A 156 4.21 -3.62 -7.32
C TRP A 156 3.48 -4.66 -8.16
N ASP A 157 2.18 -4.46 -8.40
CA ASP A 157 1.33 -5.38 -9.15
C ASP A 157 1.84 -5.56 -10.59
N VAL A 158 2.29 -4.48 -11.24
CA VAL A 158 2.90 -4.55 -12.59
C VAL A 158 4.23 -5.32 -12.57
N ILE A 159 5.14 -5.02 -11.65
CA ILE A 159 6.43 -5.71 -11.56
C ILE A 159 6.24 -7.22 -11.28
N HIS A 160 5.26 -7.57 -10.45
CA HIS A 160 4.92 -8.96 -10.13
C HIS A 160 4.01 -9.62 -11.17
N ARG A 161 3.68 -8.91 -12.25
CA ARG A 161 2.84 -9.38 -13.36
C ARG A 161 1.41 -9.75 -12.92
N GLU A 162 0.93 -9.18 -11.83
CA GLU A 162 -0.49 -9.22 -11.44
C GLU A 162 -1.34 -8.32 -12.35
N ILE A 163 -0.72 -7.24 -12.87
CA ILE A 163 -1.26 -6.38 -13.93
C ILE A 163 -0.28 -6.43 -15.09
N ASP A 164 -0.75 -6.79 -16.29
CA ASP A 164 0.11 -6.87 -17.47
C ASP A 164 0.48 -5.48 -18.01
N LEU A 165 1.79 -5.15 -17.99
CA LEU A 165 2.32 -3.87 -18.51
C LEU A 165 1.92 -3.58 -19.98
N VAL A 166 1.78 -4.63 -20.79
CA VAL A 166 1.48 -4.53 -22.23
C VAL A 166 -0.03 -4.55 -22.46
N HIS A 167 -0.73 -5.46 -21.81
CA HIS A 167 -2.11 -5.78 -22.15
C HIS A 167 -3.13 -5.04 -21.28
N ASP A 168 -2.80 -4.79 -20.00
CA ASP A 168 -3.73 -4.19 -19.04
C ASP A 168 -3.47 -2.70 -18.83
N LEU A 169 -2.23 -2.24 -19.05
CA LEU A 169 -1.84 -0.84 -18.85
C LEU A 169 -1.67 -0.09 -20.19
N ARG A 170 -2.45 0.97 -20.37
CA ARG A 170 -2.31 1.88 -21.52
C ARG A 170 -1.01 2.68 -21.42
N ALA A 171 -0.38 2.95 -22.56
CA ALA A 171 0.88 3.69 -22.63
C ALA A 171 0.81 5.11 -22.03
N ASP A 172 -0.35 5.77 -22.15
CA ASP A 172 -0.61 7.08 -21.52
C ASP A 172 -0.67 7.04 -19.98
N SER A 173 -0.60 5.84 -19.39
CA SER A 173 -0.61 5.60 -17.95
C SER A 173 0.74 5.12 -17.42
N TYR A 174 1.76 4.91 -18.27
CA TYR A 174 3.10 4.47 -17.83
C TYR A 174 3.75 5.44 -16.84
N TRP A 175 3.47 6.74 -16.96
CA TRP A 175 3.95 7.74 -16.01
C TRP A 175 3.48 7.52 -14.56
N ARG A 176 2.39 6.75 -14.35
CA ARG A 176 1.90 6.40 -13.01
C ARG A 176 2.87 5.46 -12.28
N ILE A 177 3.54 4.56 -13.01
CA ILE A 177 4.55 3.67 -12.45
C ILE A 177 5.96 4.25 -12.50
N GLU A 178 6.19 5.30 -13.28
CA GLU A 178 7.36 6.19 -13.10
C GLU A 178 7.24 7.05 -11.82
N GLY A 179 6.00 7.38 -11.46
CA GLY A 179 5.65 8.33 -10.41
C GLY A 179 5.85 9.78 -10.83
N LYS A 180 5.26 10.70 -10.07
CA LYS A 180 5.46 12.13 -10.26
C LYS A 180 6.95 12.47 -10.31
N ASP A 181 7.38 13.10 -11.41
CA ASP A 181 8.77 13.47 -11.70
C ASP A 181 9.77 12.29 -11.62
N GLY A 182 9.32 11.07 -11.95
CA GLY A 182 10.16 9.87 -11.95
C GLY A 182 10.51 9.35 -10.55
N ARG A 183 9.75 9.76 -9.52
CA ARG A 183 10.05 9.49 -8.10
C ARG A 183 9.45 8.19 -7.57
N MET A 184 8.88 7.33 -8.40
CA MET A 184 8.47 5.98 -7.98
C MET A 184 9.67 5.05 -8.01
N TRP A 185 10.48 5.10 -6.95
CA TRP A 185 11.72 4.34 -6.83
C TRP A 185 11.48 2.86 -6.62
N LEU A 186 12.34 2.02 -7.22
CA LEU A 186 12.29 0.58 -7.02
C LEU A 186 12.36 0.19 -5.55
N SER A 187 13.14 0.92 -4.74
CA SER A 187 13.25 0.68 -3.30
C SER A 187 11.91 0.73 -2.57
N ARG A 188 10.95 1.55 -3.02
CA ARG A 188 9.61 1.63 -2.41
C ARG A 188 8.79 0.36 -2.64
N VAL A 189 8.93 -0.23 -3.82
CA VAL A 189 8.31 -1.52 -4.15
C VAL A 189 8.97 -2.64 -3.34
N VAL A 190 10.30 -2.60 -3.15
CA VAL A 190 10.99 -3.57 -2.27
C VAL A 190 10.52 -3.43 -0.82
N GLU A 191 10.40 -2.21 -0.30
CA GLU A 191 9.86 -1.92 1.04
C GLU A 191 8.42 -2.45 1.20
N LEU A 192 7.56 -2.23 0.20
CA LEU A 192 6.21 -2.78 0.19
C LEU A 192 6.24 -4.32 0.18
N GLY A 193 7.10 -4.94 -0.62
CA GLY A 193 7.25 -6.40 -0.65
C GLY A 193 7.70 -6.98 0.68
N ALA A 194 8.68 -6.34 1.31
CA ALA A 194 9.15 -6.71 2.63
C ALA A 194 8.01 -6.64 3.66
N TYR A 195 7.22 -5.57 3.61
CA TYR A 195 6.04 -5.41 4.44
C TYR A 195 4.99 -6.52 4.20
N LEU A 196 4.70 -6.87 2.94
CA LEU A 196 3.73 -7.94 2.62
C LEU A 196 4.21 -9.33 3.06
N ILE A 197 5.52 -9.61 2.96
CA ILE A 197 6.13 -10.84 3.49
C ILE A 197 5.99 -10.88 5.01
N TRP A 198 6.33 -9.78 5.68
CA TRP A 198 6.20 -9.63 7.13
C TRP A 198 4.76 -9.84 7.59
N GLU A 199 3.79 -9.19 6.91
CA GLU A 199 2.36 -9.32 7.19
C GLU A 199 1.90 -10.77 7.04
N GLY A 200 2.32 -11.44 5.95
CA GLY A 200 1.99 -12.84 5.68
C GLY A 200 2.53 -13.83 6.70
N LYS A 201 3.64 -13.53 7.37
CA LYS A 201 4.22 -14.36 8.45
C LYS A 201 3.46 -14.22 9.78
N GLY A 202 2.58 -13.22 9.90
CA GLY A 202 1.68 -13.08 11.05
C GLY A 202 2.30 -12.56 12.35
N ARG A 203 3.60 -12.21 12.39
CA ARG A 203 4.32 -11.36 13.38
C ARG A 203 5.85 -11.51 13.26
N GLY A 204 6.57 -10.51 13.76
CA GLY A 204 8.02 -10.47 13.94
C GLY A 204 8.46 -9.01 14.09
N TRP A 205 8.96 -8.61 15.24
CA TRP A 205 9.35 -7.21 15.50
C TRP A 205 10.82 -7.19 15.86
N GLY A 206 11.67 -7.04 14.84
CA GLY A 206 13.11 -7.02 15.01
C GLY A 206 13.81 -6.60 13.73
N THR A 207 14.93 -5.90 13.90
CA THR A 207 15.75 -5.41 12.78
C THR A 207 16.23 -6.56 11.89
N GLU A 208 16.58 -7.71 12.46
CA GLU A 208 17.03 -8.88 11.71
C GLU A 208 15.93 -9.44 10.81
N GLN A 209 14.69 -9.54 11.31
CA GLN A 209 13.54 -9.99 10.52
C GLN A 209 13.23 -9.00 9.41
N ALA A 210 13.23 -7.69 9.70
CA ALA A 210 13.01 -6.66 8.70
C ALA A 210 14.06 -6.69 7.57
N VAL A 211 15.34 -6.87 7.92
CA VAL A 211 16.43 -7.03 6.94
C VAL A 211 16.25 -8.30 6.12
N SER A 212 15.89 -9.42 6.75
CA SER A 212 15.64 -10.69 6.07
C SER A 212 14.46 -10.59 5.10
N ASP A 213 13.36 -9.92 5.49
CA ASP A 213 12.19 -9.72 4.65
C ASP A 213 12.49 -8.79 3.47
N TYR A 214 13.30 -7.74 3.69
CA TYR A 214 13.79 -6.87 2.63
C TYR A 214 14.65 -7.62 1.62
N GLN A 215 15.61 -8.41 2.08
CA GLN A 215 16.46 -9.25 1.21
C GLN A 215 15.64 -10.30 0.46
N ALA A 216 14.62 -10.88 1.10
CA ALA A 216 13.72 -11.82 0.45
C ALA A 216 12.90 -11.14 -0.66
N ALA A 217 12.36 -9.94 -0.40
CA ALA A 217 11.63 -9.15 -1.40
C ALA A 217 12.54 -8.78 -2.58
N GLU A 218 13.77 -8.33 -2.32
CA GLU A 218 14.76 -8.07 -3.36
C GLU A 218 15.06 -9.34 -4.18
N GLY A 219 15.23 -10.48 -3.51
CA GLY A 219 15.42 -11.79 -4.14
C GLY A 219 14.23 -12.26 -5.01
N VAL A 220 13.00 -11.81 -4.73
CA VAL A 220 11.84 -12.04 -5.62
C VAL A 220 12.01 -11.27 -6.92
N LEU A 221 12.34 -9.98 -6.85
CA LEU A 221 12.56 -9.15 -8.04
C LEU A 221 13.64 -9.72 -8.96
N TRP A 222 14.72 -10.24 -8.35
CA TRP A 222 15.77 -10.95 -9.05
C TRP A 222 15.32 -12.21 -9.76
N ARG A 223 14.39 -12.96 -9.18
CA ARG A 223 13.82 -14.14 -9.85
C ARG A 223 12.91 -13.73 -11.00
N LEU A 224 12.14 -12.67 -10.86
CA LEU A 224 11.23 -12.18 -11.90
C LEU A 224 11.99 -11.76 -13.17
N ILE A 225 13.13 -11.08 -13.04
CA ILE A 225 13.91 -10.69 -14.21
C ILE A 225 14.58 -11.88 -14.91
N ASN A 226 14.95 -12.93 -14.16
CA ASN A 226 15.54 -14.16 -14.70
C ASN A 226 14.49 -15.18 -15.18
N ASP A 227 13.21 -14.93 -14.92
CA ASP A 227 12.14 -15.81 -15.35
C ASP A 227 11.81 -15.62 -16.83
N HIS A 228 12.38 -16.48 -17.67
CA HIS A 228 12.17 -16.48 -19.12
C HIS A 228 10.77 -16.94 -19.55
N SER A 229 10.02 -17.64 -18.68
CA SER A 229 8.74 -18.25 -19.06
C SER A 229 7.60 -17.25 -19.24
N HIS A 230 7.76 -16.04 -18.72
CA HIS A 230 6.75 -14.98 -18.75
C HIS A 230 7.28 -13.68 -19.37
N LYS A 231 8.23 -13.79 -20.31
CA LYS A 231 8.68 -12.61 -21.09
C LYS A 231 7.65 -12.29 -22.17
N ALA A 232 7.35 -11.01 -22.32
CA ALA A 232 6.47 -10.54 -23.38
C ALA A 232 7.14 -10.72 -24.75
N ALA A 233 6.32 -10.92 -25.79
CA ALA A 233 6.81 -10.99 -27.15
C ALA A 233 7.48 -9.66 -27.57
N ARG A 234 8.51 -9.72 -28.42
CA ARG A 234 9.21 -8.50 -28.88
C ARG A 234 8.27 -7.48 -29.53
N LEU A 235 7.26 -7.94 -30.26
CA LEU A 235 6.25 -7.06 -30.90
C LEU A 235 5.44 -6.27 -29.87
N SER A 236 5.25 -6.81 -28.67
CA SER A 236 4.56 -6.14 -27.57
C SER A 236 5.35 -4.95 -26.98
N PHE A 237 6.60 -4.74 -27.40
CA PHE A 237 7.42 -3.61 -26.96
C PHE A 237 7.07 -2.30 -27.67
N GLU A 238 6.31 -2.32 -28.77
CA GLU A 238 5.99 -1.12 -29.56
C GLU A 238 5.40 0.03 -28.72
N PRO A 239 4.40 -0.18 -27.82
CA PRO A 239 3.85 0.90 -27.01
C PRO A 239 4.86 1.52 -26.06
N VAL A 240 5.73 0.70 -25.46
CA VAL A 240 6.83 1.15 -24.59
C VAL A 240 7.83 1.96 -25.41
N SER A 241 8.22 1.47 -26.59
CA SER A 241 9.14 2.16 -27.47
C SER A 241 8.60 3.53 -27.91
N ALA A 242 7.33 3.60 -28.31
CA ALA A 242 6.68 4.85 -28.69
C ALA A 242 6.68 5.86 -27.53
N TYR A 243 6.31 5.40 -26.33
CA TYR A 243 6.31 6.22 -25.12
C TYR A 243 7.69 6.79 -24.77
N LEU A 244 8.75 5.96 -24.89
CA LEU A 244 10.13 6.40 -24.67
C LEU A 244 10.59 7.45 -25.71
N HIS A 245 10.26 7.26 -26.98
CA HIS A 245 10.59 8.21 -28.05
C HIS A 245 9.80 9.51 -27.98
N GLU A 246 8.57 9.48 -27.48
CA GLU A 246 7.78 10.68 -27.30
C GLU A 246 8.39 11.59 -26.23
N ARG A 247 8.82 10.99 -25.10
CA ARG A 247 9.19 11.73 -23.89
C ARG A 247 10.67 11.93 -23.66
N TYR A 248 11.49 10.94 -23.98
CA TYR A 248 12.86 10.86 -23.47
C TYR A 248 13.92 10.76 -24.55
N ILE A 249 13.60 10.15 -25.69
CA ILE A 249 14.55 9.92 -26.79
C ILE A 249 14.30 10.91 -27.92
N ASP A 250 15.38 11.49 -28.45
CA ASP A 250 15.36 12.25 -29.68
C ASP A 250 15.22 11.28 -30.87
N PRO A 251 14.15 11.38 -31.69
CA PRO A 251 13.88 10.42 -32.75
C PRO A 251 14.89 10.50 -33.91
N ALA A 252 15.63 11.60 -34.07
CA ALA A 252 16.62 11.76 -35.12
C ALA A 252 17.98 11.14 -34.73
N THR A 253 18.35 11.21 -33.45
CA THR A 253 19.66 10.74 -32.97
C THR A 253 19.60 9.41 -32.22
N GLY A 254 18.44 9.01 -31.73
CA GLY A 254 18.27 7.86 -30.84
C GLY A 254 18.86 8.07 -29.44
N LYS A 255 19.26 9.30 -29.11
CA LYS A 255 19.87 9.66 -27.83
C LYS A 255 18.87 10.28 -26.87
N ILE A 256 19.23 10.34 -25.59
CA ILE A 256 18.42 11.06 -24.61
C ILE A 256 18.30 12.55 -24.99
N ARG A 257 17.11 13.13 -24.80
CA ARG A 257 16.89 14.56 -24.98
C ARG A 257 17.59 15.35 -23.89
N ALA A 258 18.27 16.42 -24.29
CA ALA A 258 18.95 17.33 -23.36
C ALA A 258 17.96 18.27 -22.64
N ASP A 259 16.75 18.41 -23.18
CA ASP A 259 15.68 19.26 -22.67
C ASP A 259 14.47 18.44 -22.20
N GLY A 260 13.58 19.09 -21.44
CA GLY A 260 12.32 18.51 -20.99
C GLY A 260 12.46 17.57 -19.77
N PRO A 261 11.54 16.59 -19.63
CA PRO A 261 11.42 15.77 -18.41
C PRO A 261 12.70 15.01 -18.02
N MET A 262 13.56 14.70 -18.99
CA MET A 262 14.80 13.98 -18.74
C MET A 262 15.81 14.79 -17.91
N ALA A 263 15.91 16.11 -18.16
CA ALA A 263 16.80 16.97 -17.40
C ALA A 263 16.37 17.04 -15.92
N ASP A 264 15.06 17.16 -15.68
CA ASP A 264 14.48 17.13 -14.34
C ASP A 264 14.74 15.77 -13.65
N TRP A 265 14.61 14.66 -14.39
CA TRP A 265 14.89 13.33 -13.86
C TRP A 265 16.34 13.11 -13.48
N ILE A 266 17.28 13.59 -14.31
CA ILE A 266 18.71 13.53 -13.99
C ILE A 266 18.97 14.30 -12.69
N GLN A 267 18.39 15.49 -12.53
CA GLN A 267 18.50 16.24 -11.29
C GLN A 267 17.93 15.46 -10.09
N VAL A 268 16.71 14.94 -10.20
CA VAL A 268 16.03 14.22 -9.12
C VAL A 268 16.79 12.94 -8.72
N LYS A 269 17.25 12.16 -9.69
CA LYS A 269 18.08 10.97 -9.46
C LYS A 269 19.42 11.34 -8.83
N THR A 270 20.04 12.45 -9.23
CA THR A 270 21.29 12.97 -8.63
C THR A 270 21.08 13.33 -7.16
N GLU A 271 20.04 14.11 -6.86
CA GLU A 271 19.68 14.49 -5.48
C GLU A 271 19.44 13.27 -4.60
N ARG A 272 18.77 12.24 -5.14
CA ARG A 272 18.54 10.99 -4.44
C ARG A 272 19.84 10.24 -4.14
N LEU A 273 20.73 10.11 -5.13
CA LEU A 273 22.01 9.44 -4.97
C LEU A 273 22.90 10.14 -3.94
N MET A 274 22.87 11.48 -3.92
CA MET A 274 23.52 12.31 -2.91
C MET A 274 22.90 12.11 -1.52
N ALA A 275 21.57 12.07 -1.41
CA ALA A 275 20.86 11.87 -0.14
C ALA A 275 21.17 10.49 0.49
N LYS A 276 21.42 9.47 -0.33
CA LYS A 276 21.86 8.13 0.08
C LYS A 276 23.34 8.06 0.47
N ARG A 277 24.08 9.17 0.37
CA ARG A 277 25.50 9.32 0.76
C ARG A 277 26.46 8.39 0.01
N HIS A 278 26.12 8.00 -1.22
CA HIS A 278 27.06 7.28 -2.10
C HIS A 278 28.16 8.22 -2.63
N TYR A 279 27.86 9.51 -2.74
CA TYR A 279 28.77 10.53 -3.25
C TYR A 279 28.74 11.78 -2.37
N THR A 280 29.89 12.42 -2.24
CA THR A 280 30.05 13.73 -1.58
C THR A 280 30.10 14.88 -2.59
N ASP A 281 30.43 14.57 -3.85
CA ASP A 281 30.51 15.51 -4.96
C ASP A 281 29.30 15.35 -5.88
N ARG A 282 28.58 16.47 -6.09
CA ARG A 282 27.36 16.51 -6.90
C ARG A 282 27.64 16.25 -8.37
N ASP A 283 28.76 16.71 -8.91
CA ASP A 283 29.08 16.58 -10.33
C ASP A 283 29.44 15.13 -10.66
N ILE A 284 30.13 14.44 -9.74
CA ILE A 284 30.39 13.00 -9.86
C ILE A 284 29.08 12.21 -9.80
N ALA A 285 28.19 12.54 -8.87
CA ALA A 285 26.87 11.91 -8.77
C ALA A 285 26.03 12.13 -10.04
N ALA A 286 26.03 13.37 -10.57
CA ALA A 286 25.32 13.71 -11.80
C ALA A 286 25.87 12.93 -12.99
N GLN A 287 27.19 12.85 -13.14
CA GLN A 287 27.82 12.08 -14.21
C GLN A 287 27.46 10.59 -14.14
N LYS A 288 27.43 10.01 -12.92
CA LYS A 288 27.01 8.62 -12.72
C LYS A 288 25.55 8.42 -13.10
N VAL A 289 24.66 9.33 -12.70
CA VAL A 289 23.24 9.27 -13.06
C VAL A 289 23.04 9.38 -14.58
N ILE A 290 23.76 10.28 -15.25
CA ILE A 290 23.73 10.40 -16.71
C ILE A 290 24.13 9.07 -17.36
N GLN A 291 25.21 8.43 -16.91
CA GLN A 291 25.63 7.12 -17.41
C GLN A 291 24.55 6.04 -17.20
N CYS A 292 23.85 6.02 -16.06
CA CYS A 292 22.76 5.08 -15.82
C CYS A 292 21.57 5.35 -16.75
N VAL A 293 21.19 6.61 -16.90
CA VAL A 293 20.09 7.03 -17.79
C VAL A 293 20.41 6.66 -19.24
N GLU A 294 21.58 7.04 -19.76
CA GLU A 294 22.03 6.68 -21.12
C GLU A 294 22.07 5.14 -21.28
N GLY A 295 22.61 4.44 -20.28
CA GLY A 295 22.71 2.99 -20.26
C GLY A 295 21.36 2.27 -20.32
N PHE A 296 20.28 2.88 -19.81
CA PHE A 296 18.93 2.34 -19.94
C PHE A 296 18.25 2.82 -21.23
N TYR A 297 18.03 4.13 -21.38
CA TYR A 297 17.10 4.69 -22.37
C TYR A 297 17.61 4.52 -23.80
N GLU A 298 18.92 4.62 -24.04
CA GLU A 298 19.49 4.47 -25.39
C GLU A 298 19.65 2.99 -25.80
N HIS A 299 19.61 2.06 -24.84
CA HIS A 299 19.97 0.66 -25.06
C HIS A 299 18.81 -0.32 -24.91
N ILE A 300 17.71 0.05 -24.24
CA ILE A 300 16.57 -0.85 -24.03
C ILE A 300 15.90 -1.27 -25.35
N ALA A 301 15.68 -0.34 -26.28
CA ALA A 301 15.08 -0.67 -27.57
C ALA A 301 15.99 -1.57 -28.44
N PRO A 302 17.29 -1.26 -28.63
CA PRO A 302 18.22 -2.18 -29.30
C PRO A 302 18.35 -3.56 -28.62
N ALA A 303 18.29 -3.62 -27.30
CA ALA A 303 18.34 -4.88 -26.56
C ALA A 303 17.11 -5.76 -26.85
N VAL A 304 15.91 -5.17 -26.82
CA VAL A 304 14.65 -5.91 -26.98
C VAL A 304 14.34 -6.22 -28.45
N LEU A 305 14.39 -5.20 -29.32
CA LEU A 305 14.00 -5.33 -30.73
C LEU A 305 15.13 -5.92 -31.58
N GLY A 306 16.36 -5.44 -31.35
CA GLY A 306 17.56 -5.87 -32.08
C GLY A 306 18.18 -7.15 -31.53
N GLY A 307 17.82 -7.58 -30.32
CA GLY A 307 18.46 -8.70 -29.64
C GLY A 307 19.94 -8.45 -29.34
N SER A 308 20.35 -7.18 -29.20
CA SER A 308 21.74 -6.81 -28.96
C SER A 308 22.16 -7.18 -27.53
N GLU A 309 23.02 -8.19 -27.40
CA GLU A 309 23.57 -8.62 -26.11
C GLU A 309 24.35 -7.48 -25.43
N ALA A 310 25.17 -6.74 -26.17
CA ALA A 310 25.90 -5.58 -25.64
C ALA A 310 24.95 -4.52 -25.06
N SER A 311 23.81 -4.27 -25.72
CA SER A 311 22.81 -3.33 -25.22
C SER A 311 22.08 -3.89 -24.00
N ALA A 312 21.77 -5.19 -23.98
CA ALA A 312 21.18 -5.84 -22.81
C ALA A 312 22.10 -5.74 -21.58
N ILE A 313 23.41 -5.92 -21.76
CA ILE A 313 24.41 -5.72 -20.71
C ILE A 313 24.37 -4.28 -20.20
N LYS A 314 24.35 -3.28 -21.08
CA LYS A 314 24.27 -1.86 -20.68
C LYS A 314 23.03 -1.55 -19.85
N VAL A 315 21.88 -2.09 -20.23
CA VAL A 315 20.66 -1.93 -19.44
C VAL A 315 20.78 -2.63 -18.09
N GLN A 316 21.35 -3.84 -18.05
CA GLN A 316 21.57 -4.54 -16.79
C GLN A 316 22.53 -3.79 -15.86
N GLU A 317 23.62 -3.21 -16.37
CA GLU A 317 24.52 -2.33 -15.61
C GLU A 317 23.76 -1.10 -15.07
N ALA A 318 22.98 -0.43 -15.93
CA ALA A 318 22.20 0.75 -15.57
C ALA A 318 21.17 0.50 -14.46
N LEU A 319 20.57 -0.69 -14.43
CA LEU A 319 19.59 -1.08 -13.42
C LEU A 319 20.23 -1.65 -12.13
N GLY A 320 21.56 -1.74 -12.08
CA GLY A 320 22.30 -2.35 -10.98
C GLY A 320 22.09 -3.85 -10.87
N LEU A 321 21.85 -4.50 -12.01
CA LEU A 321 21.62 -5.93 -12.14
C LEU A 321 22.92 -6.74 -12.37
N ARG A 322 24.08 -6.08 -12.35
CA ARG A 322 25.38 -6.73 -12.48
C ARG A 322 26.23 -6.42 -11.26
N PHE A 323 27.13 -7.35 -10.97
CA PHE A 323 28.11 -7.18 -9.90
C PHE A 323 28.95 -5.93 -10.13
N GLY A 324 29.09 -5.09 -9.10
CA GLY A 324 29.82 -3.83 -9.14
C GLY A 324 29.01 -2.63 -9.65
N PHE A 325 27.70 -2.78 -9.82
CA PHE A 325 26.77 -1.71 -10.22
C PHE A 325 25.57 -1.59 -9.29
N GLU A 326 25.57 -2.27 -8.14
CA GLU A 326 24.43 -2.37 -7.24
C GLU A 326 23.92 -1.01 -6.73
N GLU A 327 24.80 -0.02 -6.63
CA GLU A 327 24.43 1.36 -6.27
C GLU A 327 23.44 1.99 -7.24
N ASN A 328 23.39 1.53 -8.50
CA ASN A 328 22.48 2.05 -9.51
C ASN A 328 21.01 1.74 -9.17
N ARG A 329 20.75 0.68 -8.38
CA ARG A 329 19.37 0.34 -7.94
C ARG A 329 18.72 1.48 -7.16
N GLU A 330 19.51 2.31 -6.49
CA GLU A 330 19.00 3.44 -5.74
C GLU A 330 18.40 4.52 -6.62
N VAL A 331 18.81 4.61 -7.88
CA VAL A 331 18.28 5.58 -8.85
C VAL A 331 17.37 4.95 -9.89
N THR A 332 17.19 3.62 -9.87
CA THR A 332 16.22 2.92 -10.72
C THR A 332 14.79 3.21 -10.28
N ASN A 333 13.94 3.64 -11.22
CA ASN A 333 12.51 3.79 -10.99
C ASN A 333 11.75 2.50 -11.36
N CYS A 334 10.48 2.40 -10.96
CA CYS A 334 9.70 1.18 -11.13
C CYS A 334 9.33 0.90 -12.59
N PHE A 335 9.15 1.94 -13.41
CA PHE A 335 8.93 1.78 -14.85
C PHE A 335 10.13 1.13 -15.54
N GLU A 336 11.34 1.65 -15.30
CA GLU A 336 12.60 1.12 -15.85
C GLU A 336 12.75 -0.38 -15.51
N PHE A 337 12.48 -0.73 -14.26
CA PHE A 337 12.55 -2.11 -13.80
C PHE A 337 11.45 -3.00 -14.39
N ALA A 338 10.20 -2.51 -14.45
CA ALA A 338 9.09 -3.23 -15.04
C ALA A 338 9.35 -3.58 -16.52
N VAL A 339 9.87 -2.63 -17.30
CA VAL A 339 10.25 -2.88 -18.69
C VAL A 339 11.30 -3.99 -18.78
N ALA A 340 12.30 -4.00 -17.91
CA ALA A 340 13.30 -5.06 -17.87
C ALA A 340 12.70 -6.42 -17.49
N VAL A 341 11.79 -6.47 -16.52
CA VAL A 341 11.09 -7.71 -16.11
C VAL A 341 10.28 -8.31 -17.27
N TYR A 342 9.66 -7.48 -18.11
CA TYR A 342 8.84 -7.95 -19.24
C TYR A 342 9.65 -8.33 -20.47
N PHE A 343 10.70 -7.58 -20.79
CA PHE A 343 11.32 -7.66 -22.12
C PHE A 343 12.79 -8.07 -22.14
N LEU A 344 13.52 -7.94 -21.03
CA LEU A 344 14.93 -8.32 -20.99
C LEU A 344 15.10 -9.71 -20.42
N ASN A 345 15.99 -10.49 -21.04
CA ASN A 345 16.55 -11.66 -20.39
C ASN A 345 17.45 -11.19 -19.23
N GLY A 346 17.39 -11.91 -18.12
CA GLY A 346 18.28 -11.65 -16.99
C GLY A 346 19.76 -11.85 -17.36
N PRO A 347 20.69 -11.39 -16.51
CA PRO A 347 22.11 -11.53 -16.76
C PRO A 347 22.49 -13.01 -16.89
N THR A 348 23.17 -13.36 -17.98
CA THR A 348 23.87 -14.64 -18.09
C THR A 348 25.01 -14.63 -17.08
N VAL A 349 24.93 -15.53 -16.09
CA VAL A 349 25.94 -15.72 -15.03
C VAL A 349 27.21 -16.34 -15.60
#